data_AF-A0A9W8H3F2-F1
#
_entry.id   AF-A0A9W8H3F2-F1
#
_cell.length_a   1.000
_cell.length_b   1.000
_cell.length_c   1.000
_cell.angle_alpha   90.00
_cell.angle_beta   90.00
_cell.angle_gamma   90.00
#
_symmetry.space_group_name_H-M   'P 1'
#
loop_
_entity.id
_entity.type
_entity.pdbx_description
1 polymer ?
#
loop_
_entity_poly.entity_id
_entity_poly.type
_entity_poly.pdbx_seq_one_letter_code
_entity_poly.pdbx_strand_id
1 'polypeptide(L)'
;MGNGRLSGSTGPVNGALSAALAVPASGRASAASTGSMSDRLSAASAGSAGDSSQALPLDSLRVHHTQALVNIVDRALDPDPIDAARLGAALVELRRHLESPRSSAHGHPATETSAAAVAERLLLCWVCARAAQADAHNYDMNRVVETADRQLDRFAAIPEAVVSEAIQCVSYLATMGVGAAAVARTSIPVSLVLALALTGSAGVHTCALRALTKLCTKHSVRRVRAGARWEAETGLHAVLDALARAQAALGLRSRFDPVANQAHSFAAEVAAAAALPTPPPQPQPQPQPGPEPRAAAERAVASALAFVNALVDAHPTAPERLRVRKDLLDTPLCDAMQMLDGPSVDCPRAAAEMRHFRRAYRDDIRACDPQHGLCAAGDSADKD
;
A
#
# COMPACT_ATOMS: atom_id res chain seq x y z
N MET A 1 26.97 -19.24 27.70
CA MET A 1 26.38 -18.15 26.88
C MET A 1 25.43 -18.82 25.90
N GLY A 2 24.14 -18.87 26.25
CA GLY A 2 23.13 -19.67 25.54
C GLY A 2 22.34 -18.83 24.56
N ASN A 3 22.23 -19.29 23.32
CA ASN A 3 21.36 -18.74 22.29
C ASN A 3 19.89 -19.08 22.63
N GLY A 4 19.17 -18.13 23.20
CA GLY A 4 17.73 -18.22 23.39
C GLY A 4 16.99 -18.02 22.07
N ARG A 5 16.65 -19.12 21.38
CA ARG A 5 15.60 -19.11 20.35
C ARG A 5 14.28 -18.78 21.05
N LEU A 6 13.70 -17.62 20.74
CA LEU A 6 12.35 -17.26 21.10
C LEU A 6 11.38 -18.17 20.34
N SER A 7 11.05 -19.31 20.94
CA SER A 7 9.94 -20.17 20.49
C SER A 7 8.65 -19.60 21.07
N GLY A 8 8.09 -18.61 20.36
CA GLY A 8 6.73 -18.15 20.62
C GLY A 8 5.77 -19.18 20.05
N SER A 9 5.05 -19.90 20.91
CA SER A 9 3.93 -20.75 20.52
C SER A 9 2.84 -19.88 19.92
N THR A 10 2.69 -19.92 18.59
CA THR A 10 1.58 -19.32 17.86
C THR A 10 0.46 -20.35 17.74
N GLY A 11 -0.75 -19.99 18.17
CA GLY A 11 -1.94 -20.81 17.95
C GLY A 11 -2.34 -20.87 16.46
N PRO A 12 -3.41 -21.61 16.11
CA PRO A 12 -3.83 -21.80 14.72
C PRO A 12 -4.23 -20.46 14.07
N VAL A 13 -3.45 -20.01 13.08
CA VAL A 13 -3.59 -18.72 12.37
C VAL A 13 -4.80 -18.72 11.41
N ASN A 14 -5.21 -19.90 10.93
CA ASN A 14 -6.33 -20.05 9.98
C ASN A 14 -7.64 -19.36 10.40
N GLY A 15 -8.02 -19.43 11.68
CA GLY A 15 -9.23 -18.73 12.17
C GLY A 15 -9.09 -17.21 12.17
N ALA A 16 -7.88 -16.71 12.44
CA ALA A 16 -7.58 -15.29 12.56
C ALA A 16 -7.46 -14.61 11.18
N LEU A 17 -6.90 -15.32 10.19
CA LEU A 17 -6.82 -14.83 8.80
C LEU A 17 -8.20 -14.69 8.16
N SER A 18 -9.07 -15.70 8.29
CA SER A 18 -10.44 -15.59 7.78
C SER A 18 -11.22 -14.45 8.46
N ALA A 19 -11.01 -14.22 9.75
CA ALA A 19 -11.63 -13.12 10.48
C ALA A 19 -11.08 -11.74 10.06
N ALA A 20 -9.77 -11.62 9.84
CA ALA A 20 -9.15 -10.37 9.39
C ALA A 20 -9.56 -9.98 7.97
N LEU A 21 -9.76 -10.97 7.10
CA LEU A 21 -10.19 -10.81 5.72
C LEU A 21 -11.71 -10.69 5.56
N ALA A 22 -12.49 -10.90 6.63
CA ALA A 22 -13.91 -10.67 6.62
C ALA A 22 -14.19 -9.17 6.45
N VAL A 23 -14.58 -8.78 5.23
CA VAL A 23 -15.02 -7.42 4.91
C VAL A 23 -16.27 -7.13 5.76
N PRO A 24 -16.34 -6.00 6.50
CA PRO A 24 -17.57 -5.62 7.17
C PRO A 24 -18.64 -5.48 6.09
N ALA A 25 -19.78 -6.16 6.26
CA ALA A 25 -20.86 -6.17 5.29
C ALA A 25 -21.41 -4.75 5.06
N SER A 26 -20.73 -3.97 4.23
CA SER A 26 -21.20 -2.67 3.78
C SER A 26 -22.25 -2.96 2.73
N GLY A 27 -23.49 -2.54 3.02
CA GLY A 27 -24.70 -2.89 2.28
C GLY A 27 -24.48 -2.86 0.77
N ARG A 28 -24.46 -4.05 0.17
CA ARG A 28 -24.44 -4.25 -1.27
C ARG A 28 -25.79 -3.78 -1.81
N ALA A 29 -25.89 -2.50 -2.18
CA ALA A 29 -27.06 -1.98 -2.87
C ALA A 29 -27.13 -2.65 -4.25
N SER A 30 -27.94 -3.70 -4.33
CA SER A 30 -28.31 -4.35 -5.58
C SER A 30 -29.17 -3.38 -6.38
N ALA A 31 -28.58 -2.72 -7.37
CA ALA A 31 -29.30 -2.00 -8.41
C ALA A 31 -29.27 -2.82 -9.70
N ALA A 32 -30.05 -3.90 -9.73
CA ALA A 32 -30.46 -4.54 -10.99
C ALA A 32 -31.80 -3.93 -11.41
N SER A 33 -31.75 -2.84 -12.17
CA SER A 33 -32.88 -2.34 -12.95
C SER A 33 -32.51 -2.46 -14.42
N THR A 34 -32.97 -3.53 -15.06
CA THR A 34 -33.01 -3.69 -16.51
C THR A 34 -34.03 -2.70 -17.09
N GLY A 35 -33.63 -1.42 -17.20
CA GLY A 35 -34.38 -0.40 -17.92
C GLY A 35 -33.88 -0.32 -19.37
N SER A 36 -34.78 -0.54 -20.32
CA SER A 36 -34.56 -0.44 -21.76
C SER A 36 -33.81 0.84 -22.16
N MET A 37 -32.75 0.69 -22.96
CA MET A 37 -31.87 1.76 -23.42
C MET A 37 -32.52 2.69 -24.47
N SER A 38 -33.74 2.42 -24.93
CA SER A 38 -34.38 3.18 -26.03
C SER A 38 -35.09 4.47 -25.61
N ASP A 39 -35.45 4.67 -24.35
CA ASP A 39 -36.32 5.80 -23.95
C ASP A 39 -35.59 7.02 -23.37
N ARG A 40 -34.26 7.00 -23.25
CA ARG A 40 -33.49 8.08 -22.59
C ARG A 40 -32.76 9.06 -23.52
N LEU A 41 -32.95 8.96 -24.84
CA LEU A 41 -32.27 9.83 -25.81
C LEU A 41 -33.12 11.00 -26.35
N SER A 42 -34.34 11.24 -25.83
CA SER A 42 -35.26 12.22 -26.43
C SER A 42 -35.47 13.52 -25.65
N ALA A 43 -34.71 13.83 -24.60
CA ALA A 43 -34.94 15.06 -23.82
C ALA A 43 -33.65 15.73 -23.33
N ALA A 44 -32.77 16.14 -24.24
CA ALA A 44 -31.71 17.10 -23.94
C ALA A 44 -31.17 17.77 -25.22
N SER A 45 -31.92 18.73 -25.78
CA SER A 45 -31.34 19.63 -26.79
C SER A 45 -32.11 20.96 -26.89
N ALA A 46 -31.77 21.91 -26.04
CA ALA A 46 -31.96 23.32 -26.35
C ALA A 46 -30.96 24.19 -25.56
N GLY A 47 -29.96 24.73 -26.26
CA GLY A 47 -29.27 25.96 -25.85
C GLY A 47 -27.86 25.81 -25.28
N SER A 48 -26.86 25.64 -26.17
CA SER A 48 -25.56 26.35 -26.09
C SER A 48 -24.71 25.93 -27.29
N ALA A 49 -24.68 26.77 -28.33
CA ALA A 49 -23.81 26.60 -29.48
C ALA A 49 -22.46 27.27 -29.17
N GLY A 50 -21.49 26.47 -28.74
CA GLY A 50 -20.14 26.93 -28.42
C GLY A 50 -19.12 25.79 -28.52
N ASP A 51 -18.72 25.49 -29.76
CA ASP A 51 -17.41 24.95 -30.16
C ASP A 51 -16.78 23.82 -29.32
N SER A 52 -17.52 22.74 -29.06
CA SER A 52 -17.07 21.59 -28.24
C SER A 52 -17.20 20.23 -28.93
N SER A 53 -16.92 20.13 -30.24
CA SER A 53 -17.44 19.00 -31.04
C SER A 53 -16.46 17.93 -31.55
N GLN A 54 -15.19 17.85 -31.09
CA GLN A 54 -14.29 16.75 -31.54
C GLN A 54 -13.45 16.05 -30.45
N ALA A 55 -13.50 16.44 -29.17
CA ALA A 55 -12.70 15.79 -28.12
C ALA A 55 -13.35 14.52 -27.52
N LEU A 56 -14.68 14.37 -27.63
CA LEU A 56 -15.44 13.27 -27.02
C LEU A 56 -15.13 11.83 -27.51
N PRO A 57 -14.67 11.56 -28.75
CA PRO A 57 -14.43 10.18 -29.21
C PRO A 57 -13.24 9.51 -28.52
N LEU A 58 -12.19 10.26 -28.20
CA LEU A 58 -10.93 9.71 -27.68
C LEU A 58 -11.06 9.30 -26.21
N ASP A 59 -11.82 10.06 -25.41
CA ASP A 59 -12.04 9.73 -24.00
C ASP A 59 -12.91 8.47 -23.87
N SER A 60 -13.96 8.35 -24.68
CA SER A 60 -14.78 7.13 -24.74
C SER A 60 -13.97 5.90 -25.14
N LEU A 61 -13.16 6.00 -26.20
CA LEU A 61 -12.29 4.92 -26.65
C LEU A 61 -11.32 4.47 -25.54
N ARG A 62 -10.75 5.43 -24.81
CA ARG A 62 -9.85 5.12 -23.70
C ARG A 62 -10.57 4.41 -22.56
N VAL A 63 -11.74 4.88 -22.15
CA VAL A 63 -12.55 4.24 -21.10
C VAL A 63 -12.86 2.80 -21.49
N HIS A 64 -13.29 2.58 -22.73
CA HIS A 64 -13.53 1.24 -23.26
C HIS A 64 -12.27 0.38 -23.30
N HIS A 65 -11.12 0.94 -23.68
CA HIS A 65 -9.86 0.21 -23.69
C HIS A 65 -9.39 -0.16 -22.28
N THR A 66 -9.43 0.77 -21.32
CA THR A 66 -9.08 0.47 -19.93
C THR A 66 -10.03 -0.56 -19.33
N GLN A 67 -11.34 -0.49 -19.62
CA GLN A 67 -12.28 -1.53 -19.20
C GLN A 67 -11.99 -2.88 -19.86
N ALA A 68 -11.59 -2.90 -21.13
CA ALA A 68 -11.18 -4.12 -21.81
C ALA A 68 -9.95 -4.74 -21.13
N LEU A 69 -8.96 -3.94 -20.73
CA LEU A 69 -7.80 -4.40 -19.97
C LEU A 69 -8.20 -4.97 -18.60
N VAL A 70 -9.09 -4.30 -17.87
CA VAL A 70 -9.65 -4.81 -16.60
C VAL A 70 -10.30 -6.20 -16.81
N ASN A 71 -11.09 -6.35 -17.87
CA ASN A 71 -11.73 -7.63 -18.20
C ASN A 71 -10.70 -8.71 -18.60
N ILE A 72 -9.59 -8.35 -19.25
CA ILE A 72 -8.52 -9.28 -19.60
C ILE A 72 -7.81 -9.76 -18.34
N VAL A 73 -7.49 -8.87 -17.40
CA VAL A 73 -6.86 -9.22 -16.13
C VAL A 73 -7.77 -10.14 -15.32
N ASP A 74 -9.07 -9.81 -15.20
CA ASP A 74 -10.02 -10.63 -14.45
C ASP A 74 -10.13 -12.06 -15.02
N ARG A 75 -10.30 -12.18 -16.34
CA ARG A 75 -10.35 -13.49 -17.02
C ARG A 75 -9.03 -14.27 -16.94
N ALA A 76 -7.90 -13.59 -16.78
CA ALA A 76 -6.60 -14.27 -16.64
C ALA A 76 -6.43 -14.93 -15.26
N LEU A 77 -7.28 -14.62 -14.28
CA LEU A 77 -7.28 -15.24 -12.95
C LEU A 77 -8.12 -16.53 -12.87
N ASP A 78 -8.94 -16.82 -13.88
CA ASP A 78 -9.84 -17.97 -13.89
C ASP A 78 -9.20 -19.32 -14.30
N PRO A 79 -8.25 -19.38 -15.25
CA PRO A 79 -7.61 -20.62 -15.67
C PRO A 79 -6.88 -21.35 -14.53
N ASP A 80 -6.73 -22.66 -14.69
CA ASP A 80 -5.90 -23.51 -13.84
C ASP A 80 -5.00 -24.40 -14.74
N PRO A 81 -3.67 -24.13 -14.82
CA PRO A 81 -2.92 -23.11 -14.07
C PRO A 81 -3.13 -21.68 -14.61
N ILE A 82 -2.84 -20.69 -13.76
CA ILE A 82 -2.85 -19.26 -14.12
C ILE A 82 -1.67 -18.97 -15.07
N ASP A 83 -1.97 -18.36 -16.24
CA ASP A 83 -0.94 -17.86 -17.16
C ASP A 83 -0.35 -16.54 -16.63
N ALA A 84 0.68 -16.68 -15.80
CA ALA A 84 1.35 -15.55 -15.16
C ALA A 84 1.99 -14.57 -16.16
N ALA A 85 2.44 -15.06 -17.33
CA ALA A 85 3.06 -14.21 -18.35
C ALA A 85 2.01 -13.29 -18.98
N ARG A 86 0.85 -13.85 -19.36
CA ARG A 86 -0.27 -13.07 -19.89
C ARG A 86 -0.85 -12.11 -18.85
N LEU A 87 -1.00 -12.56 -17.60
CA LEU A 87 -1.46 -11.73 -16.50
C LEU A 87 -0.52 -10.54 -16.26
N GLY A 88 0.79 -10.80 -16.22
CA GLY A 88 1.81 -9.76 -16.08
C GLY A 88 1.77 -8.73 -17.21
N ALA A 89 1.68 -9.18 -18.46
CA ALA A 89 1.57 -8.28 -19.61
C ALA A 89 0.31 -7.40 -19.55
N ALA A 90 -0.84 -7.97 -19.16
CA ALA A 90 -2.09 -7.24 -19.03
C ALA A 90 -2.03 -6.19 -17.90
N LEU A 91 -1.40 -6.51 -16.77
CA LEU A 91 -1.20 -5.57 -15.65
C LEU A 91 -0.26 -4.42 -16.02
N VAL A 92 0.84 -4.69 -16.74
CA VAL A 92 1.75 -3.65 -17.22
C VAL A 92 1.02 -2.66 -18.13
N GLU A 93 0.17 -3.16 -19.03
CA GLU A 93 -0.59 -2.31 -19.93
C GLU A 93 -1.69 -1.54 -19.19
N LEU A 94 -2.38 -2.18 -18.24
CA LEU A 94 -3.32 -1.50 -17.35
C LEU A 94 -2.64 -0.37 -16.57
N ARG A 95 -1.45 -0.62 -16.00
CA ARG A 95 -0.64 0.39 -15.29
C ARG A 95 -0.33 1.58 -16.19
N ARG A 96 0.17 1.34 -17.40
CA ARG A 96 0.46 2.41 -18.39
C ARG A 96 -0.77 3.26 -18.71
N HIS A 97 -1.94 2.62 -18.82
CA HIS A 97 -3.20 3.32 -19.04
C HIS A 97 -3.64 4.18 -17.85
N LEU A 98 -3.42 3.72 -16.62
CA LEU A 98 -3.68 4.47 -15.39
C LEU A 98 -2.69 5.64 -15.23
N GLU A 99 -1.42 5.42 -15.57
CA GLU A 99 -0.31 6.40 -15.50
C GLU A 99 -0.46 7.57 -16.47
N SER A 100 -0.98 7.32 -17.67
CA SER A 100 -0.97 8.30 -18.76
C SER A 100 -1.64 9.61 -18.33
N PRO A 101 -0.95 10.77 -18.33
CA PRO A 101 -1.38 12.04 -17.71
C PRO A 101 -2.81 12.47 -18.04
N ARG A 102 -3.29 12.09 -19.23
CA ARG A 102 -4.66 12.33 -19.68
C ARG A 102 -5.73 11.61 -18.80
N SER A 103 -5.36 10.62 -17.97
CA SER A 103 -6.31 9.89 -17.07
C SER A 103 -6.70 10.76 -15.90
N SER A 104 -5.78 11.60 -15.42
CA SER A 104 -5.95 12.36 -14.19
C SER A 104 -7.07 13.40 -14.27
N ALA A 105 -7.43 13.85 -15.47
CA ALA A 105 -8.46 14.86 -15.68
C ALA A 105 -9.87 14.25 -15.93
N HIS A 106 -9.98 13.02 -16.43
CA HIS A 106 -11.24 12.45 -16.94
C HIS A 106 -11.40 10.94 -16.69
N GLY A 107 -10.81 10.42 -15.61
CA GLY A 107 -11.01 9.03 -15.22
C GLY A 107 -12.50 8.69 -15.03
N HIS A 108 -12.98 7.64 -15.70
CA HIS A 108 -14.38 7.22 -15.57
C HIS A 108 -14.57 6.44 -14.26
N PRO A 109 -15.44 6.89 -13.33
CA PRO A 109 -15.58 6.31 -12.00
C PRO A 109 -15.79 4.79 -11.98
N ALA A 110 -16.58 4.27 -12.93
CA ALA A 110 -16.88 2.84 -13.02
C ALA A 110 -15.64 2.00 -13.40
N THR A 111 -14.76 2.56 -14.23
CA THR A 111 -13.55 1.86 -14.70
C THR A 111 -12.49 1.82 -13.61
N GLU A 112 -12.31 2.92 -12.86
CA GLU A 112 -11.43 2.94 -11.69
C GLU A 112 -11.91 1.97 -10.60
N THR A 113 -13.22 1.91 -10.36
CA THR A 113 -13.83 0.96 -9.41
C THR A 113 -13.64 -0.49 -9.86
N SER A 114 -13.80 -0.77 -11.16
CA SER A 114 -13.60 -2.11 -11.71
C SER A 114 -12.12 -2.52 -11.64
N ALA A 115 -11.19 -1.60 -11.94
CA ALA A 115 -9.75 -1.83 -11.81
C ALA A 115 -9.36 -2.13 -10.36
N ALA A 116 -9.92 -1.39 -9.39
CA ALA A 116 -9.73 -1.68 -7.97
C ALA A 116 -10.25 -3.08 -7.60
N ALA A 117 -11.45 -3.46 -8.04
CA ALA A 117 -12.02 -4.78 -7.73
C ALA A 117 -11.17 -5.95 -8.27
N VAL A 118 -10.62 -5.82 -9.48
CA VAL A 118 -9.74 -6.85 -10.05
C VAL A 118 -8.40 -6.92 -9.32
N ALA A 119 -7.82 -5.76 -8.96
CA ALA A 119 -6.61 -5.72 -8.15
C ALA A 119 -6.83 -6.31 -6.75
N GLU A 120 -7.99 -6.04 -6.14
CA GLU A 120 -8.41 -6.62 -4.87
C GLU A 120 -8.46 -8.15 -4.95
N ARG A 121 -9.17 -8.70 -5.94
CA ARG A 121 -9.29 -10.15 -6.15
C ARG A 121 -7.91 -10.81 -6.25
N LEU A 122 -7.01 -10.25 -7.07
CA LEU A 122 -5.65 -10.77 -7.25
C LEU A 122 -4.87 -10.75 -5.93
N LEU A 123 -4.81 -9.60 -5.25
CA LEU A 123 -4.02 -9.44 -4.04
C LEU A 123 -4.55 -10.28 -2.88
N LEU A 124 -5.88 -10.34 -2.72
CA LEU A 124 -6.52 -11.13 -1.68
C LEU A 124 -6.24 -12.63 -1.88
N CYS A 125 -6.48 -13.17 -3.07
CA CYS A 125 -6.21 -14.58 -3.37
C CYS A 125 -4.73 -14.93 -3.19
N TRP A 126 -3.82 -14.05 -3.62
CA TRP A 126 -2.37 -14.26 -3.45
C TRP A 126 -1.95 -14.26 -1.97
N VAL A 127 -2.45 -13.32 -1.16
CA VAL A 127 -2.17 -13.25 0.28
C VAL A 127 -2.71 -14.49 1.00
N CYS A 128 -3.95 -14.91 0.71
CA CYS A 128 -4.52 -16.13 1.28
C CYS A 128 -3.66 -17.36 0.97
N ALA A 129 -3.22 -17.49 -0.29
CA ALA A 129 -2.39 -18.61 -0.71
C ALA A 129 -1.03 -18.62 0.00
N ARG A 130 -0.38 -17.46 0.14
CA ARG A 130 0.89 -17.33 0.89
C ARG A 130 0.73 -17.61 2.38
N ALA A 131 -0.36 -17.16 2.98
CA ALA A 131 -0.64 -17.44 4.38
C ALA A 131 -0.87 -18.94 4.63
N ALA A 132 -1.63 -19.61 3.75
CA ALA A 132 -1.81 -21.06 3.80
C ALA A 132 -0.48 -21.83 3.66
N GLN A 133 0.43 -21.36 2.80
CA GLN A 133 1.78 -21.94 2.67
C GLN A 133 2.63 -21.73 3.92
N ALA A 134 2.60 -20.53 4.52
CA ALA A 134 3.34 -20.24 5.74
C ALA A 134 2.85 -21.11 6.91
N ASP A 135 1.54 -21.28 7.04
CA ASP A 135 0.94 -22.19 8.02
C ASP A 135 1.37 -23.64 7.77
N ALA A 136 1.26 -24.14 6.53
CA ALA A 136 1.68 -25.49 6.20
C ALA A 136 3.16 -25.77 6.57
N HIS A 137 4.04 -24.79 6.38
CA HIS A 137 5.45 -24.89 6.76
C HIS A 137 5.66 -24.95 8.27
N ASN A 138 4.92 -24.16 9.04
CA ASN A 138 5.06 -24.08 10.50
C ASN A 138 4.58 -25.34 11.24
N TYR A 139 3.60 -26.06 10.67
CA TYR A 139 3.00 -27.22 11.34
C TYR A 139 3.66 -28.57 11.02
N ASP A 140 4.78 -28.60 10.27
CA ASP A 140 5.41 -29.83 9.74
C ASP A 140 4.38 -30.87 9.25
N MET A 141 3.31 -30.37 8.62
CA MET A 141 2.15 -31.14 8.18
C MET A 141 2.43 -31.93 6.90
N ASN A 142 3.71 -32.19 6.59
CA ASN A 142 4.19 -32.91 5.41
C ASN A 142 3.59 -34.33 5.25
N ARG A 143 2.79 -34.82 6.20
CA ARG A 143 2.28 -36.19 6.20
C ARG A 143 0.76 -36.39 6.29
N VAL A 144 -0.08 -35.40 6.60
CA VAL A 144 -1.46 -35.77 7.04
C VAL A 144 -2.61 -34.94 6.47
N VAL A 145 -2.42 -33.75 5.91
CA VAL A 145 -3.59 -32.95 5.48
C VAL A 145 -3.46 -32.55 4.02
N GLU A 146 -4.26 -33.19 3.16
CA GLU A 146 -4.70 -32.55 1.92
C GLU A 146 -5.29 -31.19 2.32
N THR A 147 -4.56 -30.11 2.08
CA THR A 147 -5.00 -28.75 2.39
C THR A 147 -6.34 -28.54 1.69
N ALA A 148 -7.34 -28.12 2.47
CA ALA A 148 -8.75 -28.08 2.04
C ALA A 148 -9.03 -27.11 0.88
N ASP A 149 -8.03 -26.37 0.39
CA ASP A 149 -8.20 -25.43 -0.71
C ASP A 149 -7.07 -25.52 -1.74
N ARG A 150 -7.02 -26.65 -2.48
CA ARG A 150 -6.25 -26.73 -3.74
C ARG A 150 -6.55 -25.57 -4.69
N GLN A 151 -7.70 -24.91 -4.54
CA GLN A 151 -8.08 -23.71 -5.30
C GLN A 151 -7.15 -22.51 -5.07
N LEU A 152 -6.46 -22.44 -3.93
CA LEU A 152 -5.54 -21.34 -3.60
C LEU A 152 -4.12 -21.60 -4.12
N ASP A 153 -3.71 -22.86 -4.31
CA ASP A 153 -2.35 -23.23 -4.71
C ASP A 153 -1.93 -22.56 -6.03
N ARG A 154 -2.86 -22.45 -6.98
CA ARG A 154 -2.61 -21.75 -8.26
C ARG A 154 -2.28 -20.28 -8.10
N PHE A 155 -2.79 -19.61 -7.07
CA PHE A 155 -2.48 -18.20 -6.79
C PHE A 155 -1.11 -18.06 -6.13
N ALA A 156 -0.67 -19.06 -5.37
CA ALA A 156 0.67 -19.06 -4.79
C ALA A 156 1.78 -19.12 -5.86
N ALA A 157 1.46 -19.71 -7.03
CA ALA A 157 2.35 -19.78 -8.18
C ALA A 157 2.50 -18.45 -8.94
N ILE A 158 1.70 -17.42 -8.62
CA ILE A 158 1.84 -16.10 -9.25
C ILE A 158 3.18 -15.47 -8.82
N PRO A 159 4.07 -15.13 -9.77
CA PRO A 159 5.36 -14.52 -9.45
C PRO A 159 5.23 -13.16 -8.75
N GLU A 160 6.15 -12.87 -7.84
CA GLU A 160 6.17 -11.61 -7.08
C GLU A 160 6.33 -10.37 -7.98
N ALA A 161 6.93 -10.52 -9.16
CA ALA A 161 6.98 -9.47 -10.16
C ALA A 161 5.58 -9.09 -10.68
N VAL A 162 4.70 -10.07 -10.91
CA VAL A 162 3.31 -9.85 -11.34
C VAL A 162 2.50 -9.19 -10.22
N VAL A 163 2.71 -9.63 -8.97
CA VAL A 163 2.09 -9.01 -7.80
C VAL A 163 2.55 -7.56 -7.63
N SER A 164 3.84 -7.29 -7.83
CA SER A 164 4.39 -5.93 -7.79
C SER A 164 3.73 -5.02 -8.82
N GLU A 165 3.45 -5.52 -10.03
CA GLU A 165 2.71 -4.78 -11.05
C GLU A 165 1.26 -4.49 -10.63
N ALA A 166 0.57 -5.47 -10.02
CA ALA A 166 -0.77 -5.24 -9.46
C ALA A 166 -0.77 -4.17 -8.35
N ILE A 167 0.21 -4.21 -7.45
CA ILE A 167 0.37 -3.18 -6.40
C ILE A 167 0.70 -1.82 -7.01
N GLN A 168 1.45 -1.75 -8.11
CA GLN A 168 1.69 -0.49 -8.81
C GLN A 168 0.41 0.06 -9.43
N CYS A 169 -0.46 -0.77 -10.03
CA CYS A 169 -1.81 -0.34 -10.45
C CYS A 169 -2.60 0.26 -9.28
N VAL A 170 -2.60 -0.40 -8.11
CA VAL A 170 -3.21 0.13 -6.88
C VAL A 170 -2.58 1.47 -6.48
N SER A 171 -1.26 1.57 -6.55
CA SER A 171 -0.52 2.79 -6.24
C SER A 171 -0.95 3.95 -7.15
N TYR A 172 -1.31 3.71 -8.41
CA TYR A 172 -1.86 4.74 -9.29
C TYR A 172 -3.34 5.02 -9.00
N LEU A 173 -4.15 4.01 -8.76
CA LEU A 173 -5.55 4.19 -8.35
C LEU A 173 -5.64 5.05 -7.07
N ALA A 174 -4.76 4.83 -6.09
CA ALA A 174 -4.64 5.64 -4.87
C ALA A 174 -4.27 7.12 -5.13
N THR A 175 -3.84 7.46 -6.36
CA THR A 175 -3.65 8.85 -6.78
C THR A 175 -4.88 9.46 -7.46
N MET A 176 -5.87 8.68 -7.82
CA MET A 176 -7.09 9.15 -8.48
C MET A 176 -8.19 9.41 -7.45
N GLY A 177 -9.07 10.40 -7.68
CA GLY A 177 -10.11 10.77 -6.70
C GLY A 177 -11.08 9.62 -6.40
N VAL A 178 -11.63 8.99 -7.44
CA VAL A 178 -12.55 7.86 -7.30
C VAL A 178 -11.78 6.58 -6.98
N GLY A 179 -10.65 6.34 -7.65
CA GLY A 179 -9.78 5.19 -7.44
C GLY A 179 -9.30 5.08 -5.99
N ALA A 180 -8.90 6.18 -5.35
CA ALA A 180 -8.49 6.18 -3.95
C ALA A 180 -9.65 5.79 -3.02
N ALA A 181 -10.86 6.30 -3.27
CA ALA A 181 -12.04 5.92 -2.51
C ALA A 181 -12.43 4.45 -2.74
N ALA A 182 -12.27 3.93 -3.95
CA ALA A 182 -12.48 2.51 -4.25
C ALA A 182 -11.45 1.63 -3.53
N VAL A 183 -10.16 1.99 -3.57
CA VAL A 183 -9.09 1.27 -2.86
C VAL A 183 -9.32 1.31 -1.34
N ALA A 184 -9.70 2.45 -0.77
CA ALA A 184 -9.91 2.58 0.67
C ALA A 184 -11.11 1.78 1.22
N ARG A 185 -12.12 1.49 0.37
CA ARG A 185 -13.34 0.76 0.77
C ARG A 185 -13.26 -0.76 0.56
N THR A 186 -12.17 -1.24 -0.01
CA THR A 186 -11.96 -2.66 -0.34
C THR A 186 -11.01 -3.31 0.67
N SER A 187 -10.75 -4.61 0.53
CA SER A 187 -9.74 -5.35 1.29
C SER A 187 -8.29 -5.06 0.86
N ILE A 188 -8.08 -4.22 -0.16
CA ILE A 188 -6.74 -3.89 -0.68
C ILE A 188 -5.78 -3.42 0.41
N PRO A 189 -6.13 -2.46 1.30
CA PRO A 189 -5.20 -2.00 2.34
C PRO A 189 -4.76 -3.14 3.27
N VAL A 190 -5.68 -4.04 3.63
CA VAL A 190 -5.36 -5.24 4.44
C VAL A 190 -4.40 -6.16 3.70
N SER A 191 -4.68 -6.45 2.42
CA SER A 191 -3.81 -7.29 1.58
C SER A 191 -2.41 -6.69 1.41
N LEU A 192 -2.30 -5.35 1.28
CA LEU A 192 -1.01 -4.67 1.21
C LEU A 192 -0.21 -4.80 2.53
N VAL A 193 -0.87 -4.66 3.68
CA VAL A 193 -0.22 -4.82 4.99
C VAL A 193 0.20 -6.28 5.22
N LEU A 194 -0.67 -7.24 4.90
CA LEU A 194 -0.34 -8.67 5.03
C LEU A 194 0.78 -9.09 4.08
N ALA A 195 0.84 -8.52 2.87
CA ALA A 195 1.97 -8.72 1.97
C ALA A 195 3.31 -8.31 2.62
N LEU A 196 3.33 -7.31 3.52
CA LEU A 196 4.55 -6.96 4.25
C LEU A 196 5.08 -8.10 5.12
N ALA A 197 4.20 -8.93 5.67
CA ALA A 197 4.58 -10.05 6.55
C ALA A 197 4.86 -11.36 5.80
N LEU A 198 4.26 -11.55 4.61
CA LEU A 198 4.19 -12.86 3.94
C LEU A 198 5.15 -13.03 2.75
N THR A 199 5.91 -12.01 2.38
CA THR A 199 6.94 -12.10 1.35
C THR A 199 8.28 -11.56 1.83
N GLY A 200 9.38 -12.10 1.29
CA GLY A 200 10.74 -11.56 1.44
C GLY A 200 11.15 -10.63 0.30
N SER A 201 10.24 -10.27 -0.59
CA SER A 201 10.53 -9.49 -1.79
C SER A 201 10.60 -8.00 -1.51
N ALA A 202 11.80 -7.44 -1.49
CA ALA A 202 12.02 -6.00 -1.34
C ALA A 202 11.24 -5.17 -2.40
N GLY A 203 11.02 -5.72 -3.60
CA GLY A 203 10.22 -5.10 -4.65
C GLY A 203 8.74 -4.97 -4.27
N VAL A 204 8.13 -6.05 -3.79
CA VAL A 204 6.74 -6.07 -3.30
C VAL A 204 6.58 -5.12 -2.12
N HIS A 205 7.51 -5.17 -1.14
CA HIS A 205 7.49 -4.26 0.01
C HIS A 205 7.57 -2.80 -0.40
N THR A 206 8.51 -2.45 -1.27
CA THR A 206 8.65 -1.09 -1.80
C THR A 206 7.36 -0.61 -2.48
N CYS A 207 6.73 -1.45 -3.30
CA CYS A 207 5.49 -1.10 -3.98
C CYS A 207 4.33 -0.95 -2.99
N ALA A 208 4.19 -1.87 -2.03
CA ALA A 208 3.12 -1.87 -1.04
C ALA A 208 3.21 -0.65 -0.12
N LEU A 209 4.40 -0.37 0.40
CA LEU A 209 4.65 0.79 1.26
C LEU A 209 4.34 2.09 0.51
N ARG A 210 4.75 2.24 -0.76
CA ARG A 210 4.40 3.42 -1.56
C ARG A 210 2.91 3.57 -1.81
N ALA A 211 2.19 2.47 -2.05
CA ALA A 211 0.73 2.51 -2.20
C ALA A 211 0.06 2.98 -0.90
N LEU A 212 0.50 2.44 0.25
CA LEU A 212 0.03 2.86 1.57
C LEU A 212 0.39 4.33 1.88
N THR A 213 1.61 4.78 1.55
CA THR A 213 2.02 6.20 1.66
C THR A 213 1.08 7.11 0.90
N LYS A 214 0.67 6.72 -0.32
CA LYS A 214 -0.28 7.52 -1.12
C LYS A 214 -1.66 7.57 -0.48
N LEU A 215 -2.15 6.47 0.10
CA LEU A 215 -3.41 6.46 0.83
C LEU A 215 -3.39 7.36 2.08
N CYS A 216 -2.22 7.52 2.73
CA CYS A 216 -2.06 8.43 3.88
C CYS A 216 -1.85 9.90 3.49
N THR A 217 -1.03 10.19 2.47
CA THR A 217 -0.63 11.56 2.10
C THR A 217 -1.63 12.28 1.21
N LYS A 218 -2.36 11.55 0.37
CA LYS A 218 -3.37 12.16 -0.47
C LYS A 218 -4.60 12.39 0.38
N HIS A 219 -4.70 13.59 0.94
CA HIS A 219 -5.95 14.15 1.43
C HIS A 219 -7.05 13.93 0.39
N SER A 220 -7.80 12.86 0.57
CA SER A 220 -9.24 12.90 0.68
C SER A 220 -9.94 13.89 -0.25
N VAL A 221 -10.46 13.32 -1.34
CA VAL A 221 -11.68 13.76 -2.05
C VAL A 221 -12.04 15.22 -1.74
N ARG A 222 -11.56 16.11 -2.60
CA ARG A 222 -12.00 17.50 -2.62
C ARG A 222 -13.53 17.51 -2.69
N ARG A 223 -14.12 17.97 -1.59
CA ARG A 223 -15.52 18.25 -1.28
C ARG A 223 -16.40 18.48 -2.54
N VAL A 224 -17.32 17.57 -2.81
CA VAL A 224 -18.60 17.93 -3.48
C VAL A 224 -19.71 17.69 -2.47
N ARG A 225 -20.36 18.79 -2.11
CA ARG A 225 -21.42 18.88 -1.11
C ARG A 225 -22.71 18.30 -1.69
N ALA A 226 -23.06 17.08 -1.29
CA ALA A 226 -24.43 16.58 -1.37
C ALA A 226 -24.75 15.89 -0.04
N GLY A 227 -25.28 16.64 0.94
CA GLY A 227 -25.89 16.03 2.14
C GLY A 227 -25.10 16.00 3.46
N ALA A 228 -24.11 16.89 3.67
CA ALA A 228 -23.59 17.23 5.02
C ALA A 228 -22.85 16.14 5.85
N ARG A 229 -22.35 15.05 5.25
CA ARG A 229 -21.32 14.20 5.88
C ARG A 229 -20.00 14.29 5.10
N TRP A 230 -18.93 14.65 5.79
CA TRP A 230 -17.58 14.75 5.24
C TRP A 230 -16.96 13.34 5.13
N GLU A 231 -16.74 12.81 3.92
CA GLU A 231 -16.01 11.53 3.71
C GLU A 231 -14.52 11.76 3.41
N ALA A 232 -13.88 12.71 4.11
CA ALA A 232 -12.52 13.15 3.83
C ALA A 232 -11.45 12.43 4.68
N GLU A 233 -11.72 11.24 5.21
CA GLU A 233 -10.77 10.50 6.06
C GLU A 233 -10.62 9.02 5.67
N THR A 234 -11.14 8.62 4.51
CA THR A 234 -11.23 7.21 4.12
C THR A 234 -9.86 6.53 4.01
N GLY A 235 -8.84 7.20 3.47
CA GLY A 235 -7.52 6.61 3.25
C GLY A 235 -6.77 6.27 4.54
N LEU A 236 -6.58 7.25 5.43
CA LEU A 236 -5.90 7.05 6.71
C LEU A 236 -6.62 6.02 7.58
N HIS A 237 -7.95 6.12 7.71
CA HIS A 237 -8.74 5.18 8.50
C HIS A 237 -8.68 3.76 7.93
N ALA A 238 -8.75 3.60 6.60
CA ALA A 238 -8.62 2.29 5.98
C ALA A 238 -7.24 1.66 6.23
N VAL A 239 -6.16 2.46 6.22
CA VAL A 239 -4.81 1.98 6.56
C VAL A 239 -4.69 1.59 8.02
N LEU A 240 -5.23 2.40 8.95
CA LEU A 240 -5.22 2.08 10.38
C LEU A 240 -6.06 0.83 10.71
N ASP A 241 -7.24 0.69 10.12
CA ASP A 241 -8.07 -0.52 10.23
C ASP A 241 -7.35 -1.75 9.66
N ALA A 242 -6.67 -1.60 8.52
CA ALA A 242 -5.88 -2.66 7.93
C ALA A 242 -4.70 -3.10 8.82
N LEU A 243 -3.98 -2.16 9.42
CA LEU A 243 -2.91 -2.46 10.38
C LEU A 243 -3.46 -3.19 11.61
N ALA A 244 -4.61 -2.78 12.14
CA ALA A 244 -5.26 -3.44 13.26
C ALA A 244 -5.74 -4.86 12.92
N ARG A 245 -6.32 -5.07 11.74
CA ARG A 245 -6.73 -6.40 11.26
C ARG A 245 -5.53 -7.31 11.06
N ALA A 246 -4.46 -6.81 10.44
CA ALA A 246 -3.22 -7.57 10.26
C ALA A 246 -2.57 -7.91 11.60
N GLN A 247 -2.61 -6.99 12.57
CA GLN A 247 -2.17 -7.26 13.94
C GLN A 247 -2.89 -8.47 14.53
N ALA A 248 -4.23 -8.46 14.45
CA ALA A 248 -5.06 -9.54 14.98
C ALA A 248 -4.82 -10.85 14.23
N ALA A 249 -4.71 -10.80 12.88
CA ALA A 249 -4.46 -11.97 12.04
C ALA A 249 -3.14 -12.67 12.37
N LEU A 250 -2.08 -11.87 12.57
CA LEU A 250 -0.71 -12.35 12.75
C LEU A 250 -0.32 -12.51 14.23
N GLY A 251 -1.23 -12.19 15.17
CA GLY A 251 -0.95 -12.26 16.61
C GLY A 251 0.16 -11.30 17.06
N LEU A 252 0.25 -10.12 16.45
CA LEU A 252 1.32 -9.15 16.70
C LEU A 252 1.03 -8.30 17.94
N ARG A 253 2.10 -7.79 18.58
CA ARG A 253 1.98 -6.99 19.81
C ARG A 253 1.49 -5.58 19.50
N SER A 254 2.01 -4.99 18.44
CA SER A 254 1.62 -3.67 17.96
C SER A 254 1.06 -3.77 16.54
N ARG A 255 0.07 -2.93 16.22
CA ARG A 255 -0.42 -2.78 14.84
C ARG A 255 0.64 -2.28 13.86
N PHE A 256 1.73 -1.70 14.38
CA PHE A 256 2.83 -1.20 13.57
C PHE A 256 3.95 -2.24 13.35
N ASP A 257 3.89 -3.39 14.02
CA ASP A 257 4.88 -4.47 13.88
C ASP A 257 5.09 -4.93 12.42
N PRO A 258 4.05 -5.07 11.54
CA PRO A 258 4.28 -5.47 10.15
C PRO A 258 5.23 -4.52 9.40
N VAL A 259 5.19 -3.23 9.72
CA VAL A 259 6.00 -2.20 9.06
C VAL A 259 7.36 -2.08 9.75
N ALA A 260 7.36 -2.06 11.08
CA ALA A 260 8.55 -1.92 11.89
C ALA A 260 9.52 -3.10 11.73
N ASN A 261 9.00 -4.33 11.70
CA ASN A 261 9.81 -5.53 11.51
C ASN A 261 10.47 -5.54 10.13
N GLN A 262 9.77 -5.10 9.08
CA GLN A 262 10.34 -5.00 7.74
C GLN A 262 11.37 -3.88 7.64
N ALA A 263 11.09 -2.69 8.21
CA ALA A 263 12.06 -1.60 8.28
C ALA A 263 13.34 -2.05 8.99
N HIS A 264 13.21 -2.77 10.10
CA HIS A 264 14.34 -3.34 10.83
C HIS A 264 15.12 -4.38 10.01
N SER A 265 14.43 -5.33 9.36
CA SER A 265 15.08 -6.34 8.51
C SER A 265 15.91 -5.69 7.40
N PHE A 266 15.35 -4.74 6.66
CA PHE A 266 16.07 -4.05 5.59
C PHE A 266 17.18 -3.14 6.11
N ALA A 267 17.00 -2.46 7.24
CA ALA A 267 18.07 -1.69 7.87
C ALA A 267 19.24 -2.60 8.27
N ALA A 268 18.98 -3.78 8.81
CA ALA A 268 20.00 -4.77 9.14
C ALA A 268 20.73 -5.28 7.89
N GLU A 269 20.02 -5.57 6.80
CA GLU A 269 20.63 -5.95 5.52
C GLU A 269 21.53 -4.84 4.95
N VAL A 270 21.08 -3.59 4.99
CA VAL A 270 21.87 -2.42 4.54
C VAL A 270 23.11 -2.24 5.40
N ALA A 271 22.98 -2.33 6.73
CA ALA A 271 24.10 -2.23 7.66
C ALA A 271 25.12 -3.37 7.47
N ALA A 272 24.64 -4.61 7.28
CA ALA A 272 25.50 -5.75 7.01
C ALA A 272 26.27 -5.59 5.69
N ALA A 273 25.60 -5.10 4.64
CA ALA A 273 26.25 -4.82 3.35
C ALA A 273 27.28 -3.69 3.44
N ALA A 274 27.08 -2.71 4.32
CA ALA A 274 28.03 -1.63 4.58
C ALA A 274 29.25 -2.06 5.40
N ALA A 275 29.14 -3.13 6.19
CA ALA A 275 30.23 -3.66 7.00
C ALA A 275 31.21 -4.56 6.20
N LEU A 276 30.83 -4.99 5.00
CA LEU A 276 31.71 -5.77 4.14
C LEU A 276 32.86 -4.88 3.63
N PRO A 277 34.13 -5.32 3.74
CA PRO A 277 35.26 -4.55 3.26
C PRO A 277 35.12 -4.30 1.76
N THR A 278 35.24 -3.04 1.34
CA THR A 278 35.29 -2.67 -0.08
C THR A 278 36.45 -3.45 -0.72
N PRO A 279 36.21 -4.35 -1.69
CA PRO A 279 37.30 -5.05 -2.33
C PRO A 279 38.28 -4.03 -2.92
N PRO A 280 39.60 -4.29 -2.87
CA PRO A 280 40.58 -3.38 -3.45
C PRO A 280 40.23 -3.15 -4.92
N PRO A 281 40.46 -1.94 -5.47
CA PRO A 281 40.12 -1.62 -6.85
C PRO A 281 40.85 -2.58 -7.79
N GLN A 282 40.15 -3.58 -8.32
CA GLN A 282 40.69 -4.45 -9.36
C GLN A 282 40.69 -3.70 -10.70
N PRO A 283 41.75 -3.84 -11.52
CA PRO A 283 41.76 -3.34 -12.89
C PRO A 283 40.57 -3.93 -13.67
N GLN A 284 39.73 -3.05 -14.24
CA GLN A 284 38.43 -3.35 -14.85
C GLN A 284 38.38 -4.65 -15.69
N PRO A 285 37.53 -5.62 -15.31
CA PRO A 285 37.03 -6.63 -16.24
C PRO A 285 35.49 -6.61 -16.31
N GLN A 286 34.96 -6.12 -17.45
CA GLN A 286 33.54 -6.17 -17.90
C GLN A 286 32.45 -5.69 -16.90
N PRO A 287 31.30 -5.18 -17.38
CA PRO A 287 30.16 -4.87 -16.51
C PRO A 287 29.58 -6.17 -15.95
N GLN A 288 30.16 -6.67 -14.85
CA GLN A 288 29.48 -7.63 -14.01
C GLN A 288 28.26 -6.93 -13.40
N PRO A 289 27.07 -7.55 -13.39
CA PRO A 289 25.91 -7.02 -12.70
C PRO A 289 26.20 -6.99 -11.20
N GLY A 290 26.62 -5.81 -10.71
CA GLY A 290 26.85 -5.51 -9.30
C GLY A 290 25.54 -5.34 -8.50
N PRO A 291 25.63 -4.91 -7.24
CA PRO A 291 24.85 -5.38 -6.08
C PRO A 291 23.36 -4.97 -6.09
N GLU A 292 22.52 -5.70 -6.82
CA GLU A 292 21.05 -5.62 -6.76
C GLU A 292 20.44 -5.68 -5.34
N PRO A 293 20.87 -6.59 -4.42
CA PRO A 293 20.15 -6.78 -3.15
C PRO A 293 20.26 -5.56 -2.21
N ARG A 294 21.42 -4.91 -2.14
CA ARG A 294 21.61 -3.72 -1.30
C ARG A 294 20.73 -2.57 -1.77
N ALA A 295 20.73 -2.27 -3.06
CA ALA A 295 19.91 -1.18 -3.62
C ALA A 295 18.40 -1.43 -3.47
N ALA A 296 17.97 -2.70 -3.48
CA ALA A 296 16.59 -3.07 -3.19
C ALA A 296 16.24 -2.85 -1.70
N ALA A 297 17.09 -3.31 -0.78
CA ALA A 297 16.92 -3.11 0.67
C ALA A 297 16.90 -1.62 1.05
N GLU A 298 17.82 -0.80 0.50
CA GLU A 298 17.85 0.65 0.70
C GLU A 298 16.54 1.32 0.24
N ARG A 299 15.99 0.91 -0.91
CA ARG A 299 14.70 1.41 -1.40
C ARG A 299 13.54 0.99 -0.52
N ALA A 300 13.56 -0.24 -0.01
CA ALA A 300 12.51 -0.76 0.86
C ALA A 300 12.50 -0.04 2.21
N VAL A 301 13.66 0.10 2.87
CA VAL A 301 13.74 0.81 4.16
C VAL A 301 13.41 2.30 4.04
N ALA A 302 13.85 2.97 2.96
CA ALA A 302 13.46 4.34 2.70
C ALA A 302 11.94 4.47 2.47
N SER A 303 11.33 3.52 1.76
CA SER A 303 9.88 3.51 1.55
C SER A 303 9.11 3.24 2.85
N ALA A 304 9.66 2.43 3.76
CA ALA A 304 9.06 2.17 5.06
C ALA A 304 9.05 3.43 5.93
N LEU A 305 10.17 4.15 5.99
CA LEU A 305 10.29 5.42 6.72
C LEU A 305 9.40 6.51 6.12
N ALA A 306 9.33 6.60 4.79
CA ALA A 306 8.41 7.53 4.11
C ALA A 306 6.94 7.21 4.40
N PHE A 307 6.57 5.93 4.45
CA PHE A 307 5.23 5.51 4.88
C PHE A 307 4.95 5.89 6.34
N VAL A 308 5.88 5.64 7.26
CA VAL A 308 5.75 6.02 8.66
C VAL A 308 5.54 7.53 8.81
N ASN A 309 6.34 8.35 8.11
CA ASN A 309 6.17 9.80 8.12
C ASN A 309 4.80 10.21 7.60
N ALA A 310 4.38 9.68 6.45
CA ALA A 310 3.06 9.96 5.89
C ALA A 310 1.90 9.57 6.82
N LEU A 311 2.01 8.41 7.48
CA LEU A 311 1.01 7.92 8.42
C LEU A 311 0.87 8.85 9.61
N VAL A 312 1.98 9.30 10.18
CA VAL A 312 1.97 10.25 11.30
C VAL A 312 1.45 11.60 10.85
N ASP A 313 2.03 12.17 9.79
CA ASP A 313 1.74 13.51 9.31
C ASP A 313 0.28 13.67 8.84
N ALA A 314 -0.41 12.57 8.51
CA ALA A 314 -1.83 12.56 8.19
C ALA A 314 -2.75 12.86 9.40
N HIS A 315 -2.25 12.81 10.64
CA HIS A 315 -3.03 13.16 11.82
C HIS A 315 -3.05 14.69 12.03
N PRO A 316 -4.24 15.30 12.22
CA PRO A 316 -4.40 16.75 12.19
C PRO A 316 -3.74 17.42 13.40
N THR A 317 -3.79 16.80 14.58
CA THR A 317 -3.34 17.44 15.83
C THR A 317 -1.97 16.93 16.28
N ALA A 318 -1.16 17.81 16.88
CA ALA A 318 0.14 17.43 17.44
C ALA A 318 0.04 16.34 18.52
N PRO A 319 -0.94 16.36 19.46
CA PRO A 319 -1.11 15.29 20.44
C PRO A 319 -1.36 13.91 19.82
N GLU A 320 -2.15 13.82 18.75
CA GLU A 320 -2.39 12.57 18.04
C GLU A 320 -1.12 12.07 17.35
N ARG A 321 -0.39 12.97 16.67
CA ARG A 321 0.90 12.65 16.06
C ARG A 321 1.91 12.12 17.08
N LEU A 322 2.02 12.77 18.25
CA LEU A 322 2.88 12.30 19.34
C LEU A 322 2.49 10.91 19.83
N ARG A 323 1.19 10.62 19.99
CA ARG A 323 0.70 9.29 20.38
C ARG A 323 1.14 8.24 19.36
N VAL A 324 0.91 8.49 18.07
CA VAL A 324 1.29 7.55 17.01
C VAL A 324 2.81 7.36 16.94
N ARG A 325 3.60 8.43 17.07
CA ARG A 325 5.07 8.33 17.11
C ARG A 325 5.55 7.51 18.30
N LYS A 326 4.93 7.67 19.48
CA LYS A 326 5.25 6.86 20.65
C LYS A 326 4.97 5.38 20.39
N ASP A 327 3.76 5.05 19.93
CA ASP A 327 3.37 3.67 19.59
C ASP A 327 4.34 3.04 18.57
N LEU A 328 4.85 3.82 17.60
CA LEU A 328 5.84 3.39 16.62
C LEU A 328 7.25 3.19 17.22
N LEU A 329 7.68 4.08 18.11
CA LEU A 329 8.98 3.99 18.78
C LEU A 329 9.05 2.85 19.80
N ASP A 330 7.90 2.37 20.28
CA ASP A 330 7.76 1.17 21.11
C ASP A 330 7.87 -0.15 20.30
N THR A 331 8.23 -0.07 19.02
CA THR A 331 8.49 -1.21 18.11
C THR A 331 9.96 -1.26 17.66
N PRO A 332 10.42 -2.30 16.91
CA PRO A 332 11.78 -2.37 16.37
C PRO A 332 12.17 -1.26 15.38
N LEU A 333 11.27 -0.32 15.06
CA LEU A 333 11.58 0.83 14.22
C LEU A 333 12.70 1.71 14.80
N CYS A 334 12.75 1.87 16.14
CA CYS A 334 13.81 2.65 16.79
C CYS A 334 15.19 2.05 16.51
N ASP A 335 15.31 0.73 16.64
CA ASP A 335 16.55 -0.02 16.36
C ASP A 335 16.92 0.08 14.87
N ALA A 336 15.93 0.01 13.98
CA ALA A 336 16.14 0.22 12.54
C ALA A 336 16.76 1.60 12.24
N MET A 337 16.25 2.65 12.88
CA MET A 337 16.78 4.01 12.74
C MET A 337 18.20 4.14 13.33
N GLN A 338 18.52 3.42 14.41
CA GLN A 338 19.87 3.44 14.99
C GLN A 338 20.89 2.76 14.08
N MET A 339 20.53 1.64 13.44
CA MET A 339 21.41 0.97 12.47
C MET A 339 21.77 1.87 11.29
N LEU A 340 20.80 2.66 10.81
CA LEU A 340 20.97 3.58 9.68
C LEU A 340 21.75 4.86 10.03
N ASP A 341 21.88 5.21 11.31
CA ASP A 341 22.71 6.34 11.76
C ASP A 341 24.21 6.00 11.80
N GLY A 342 24.60 4.74 11.56
CA GLY A 342 25.98 4.29 11.58
C GLY A 342 26.84 5.03 10.52
N PRO A 343 28.10 5.40 10.84
CA PRO A 343 28.94 6.22 9.96
C PRO A 343 29.31 5.51 8.64
N SER A 344 29.18 4.18 8.57
CA SER A 344 29.43 3.37 7.37
C SER A 344 28.22 3.23 6.45
N VAL A 345 27.01 3.58 6.92
CA VAL A 345 25.77 3.37 6.18
C VAL A 345 25.46 4.59 5.32
N ASP A 346 25.80 4.52 4.04
CA ASP A 346 25.40 5.55 3.06
C ASP A 346 24.05 5.19 2.42
N CYS A 347 22.96 5.68 3.03
CA CYS A 347 21.61 5.60 2.46
C CYS A 347 20.91 6.98 2.55
N PRO A 348 21.17 7.89 1.60
CA PRO A 348 20.78 9.29 1.72
C PRO A 348 19.26 9.51 1.79
N ARG A 349 18.48 8.64 1.12
CA ARG A 349 17.01 8.69 1.15
C ARG A 349 16.46 8.28 2.51
N ALA A 350 16.89 7.14 3.06
CA ALA A 350 16.45 6.71 4.39
C ALA A 350 16.88 7.73 5.47
N ALA A 351 18.11 8.24 5.37
CA ALA A 351 18.60 9.28 6.28
C ALA A 351 17.77 10.59 6.19
N ALA A 352 17.30 10.98 5.01
CA ALA A 352 16.42 12.13 4.85
C ALA A 352 15.07 11.92 5.56
N GLU A 353 14.44 10.75 5.38
CA GLU A 353 13.17 10.41 6.03
C GLU A 353 13.32 10.31 7.56
N MET A 354 14.43 9.78 8.07
CA MET A 354 14.71 9.77 9.51
C MET A 354 14.87 11.17 10.10
N ARG A 355 15.58 12.05 9.39
CA ARG A 355 15.73 13.45 9.80
C ARG A 355 14.38 14.16 9.82
N HIS A 356 13.52 13.91 8.83
CA HIS A 356 12.16 14.42 8.79
C HIS A 356 11.37 13.94 10.01
N PHE A 357 11.37 12.63 10.30
CA PHE A 357 10.71 12.05 11.48
C PHE A 357 11.15 12.73 12.78
N ARG A 358 12.47 12.86 13.01
CA ARG A 358 13.05 13.46 14.23
C ARG A 358 12.75 14.95 14.36
N ARG A 359 12.77 15.69 13.25
CA ARG A 359 12.43 17.11 13.24
C ARG A 359 10.95 17.30 13.58
N ALA A 360 10.06 16.62 12.87
CA ALA A 360 8.62 16.70 13.10
C ALA A 360 8.26 16.29 14.54
N TYR A 361 8.90 15.26 15.10
CA TYR A 361 8.69 14.88 16.50
C TYR A 361 9.05 16.00 17.49
N ARG A 362 10.18 16.68 17.30
CA ARG A 362 10.56 17.84 18.15
C ARG A 362 9.59 19.01 18.01
N ASP A 363 9.14 19.27 16.78
CA ASP A 363 8.18 20.34 16.50
C ASP A 363 6.81 20.02 17.16
N ASP A 364 6.36 18.77 17.10
CA ASP A 364 5.13 18.30 17.77
C ASP A 364 5.22 18.40 19.31
N ILE A 365 6.38 18.10 19.92
CA ILE A 365 6.61 18.27 21.36
C ILE A 365 6.48 19.75 21.75
N ARG A 366 7.13 20.66 20.99
CA ARG A 366 7.05 22.11 21.25
C ARG A 366 5.64 22.64 21.10
N ALA A 367 4.89 22.15 20.12
CA ALA A 367 3.49 22.53 19.90
C ALA A 367 2.57 22.10 21.05
N CYS A 368 2.93 21.07 21.81
CA CYS A 368 2.18 20.60 22.98
C CYS A 368 2.62 21.24 24.30
N ASP A 369 3.70 22.02 24.33
CA ASP A 369 4.19 22.69 25.54
C ASP A 369 3.35 23.95 25.83
N PRO A 370 2.56 23.98 26.93
CA PRO A 370 1.71 25.12 27.26
C PRO A 370 2.50 26.42 27.48
N GLN A 371 3.78 26.34 27.85
CA GLN A 371 4.61 27.54 28.06
C GLN A 371 4.97 28.24 26.74
N HIS A 372 5.07 27.50 25.62
CA HIS A 372 5.35 28.09 24.31
C HIS A 372 4.15 28.88 23.74
N GLY A 373 2.92 28.53 24.13
CA GLY A 373 1.71 29.26 23.70
C GLY A 373 1.61 30.67 24.28
N LEU A 374 2.17 30.90 25.47
CA LEU A 374 2.12 32.20 26.15
C LEU A 374 3.12 33.22 25.58
N CYS A 375 4.26 32.77 25.07
CA CYS A 375 5.24 33.67 24.44
C CYS A 375 4.83 34.12 23.03
N ALA A 376 4.19 33.26 22.24
CA ALA A 376 3.80 33.59 20.87
C ALA A 376 2.61 34.58 20.78
N ALA A 377 1.74 34.60 21.80
CA ALA A 377 0.61 35.54 21.85
C ALA A 377 1.02 36.97 22.23
N GLY A 378 2.20 37.15 22.83
CA GLY A 378 2.72 38.46 23.23
C GLY A 378 3.22 39.31 22.05
N ASP A 379 3.76 38.68 20.99
CA ASP A 379 4.37 39.38 19.86
C ASP A 379 3.37 39.88 18.81
N SER A 380 2.09 39.49 18.89
CA SER A 380 1.05 39.95 17.96
C SER A 380 0.22 41.14 18.47
N ALA A 381 0.39 41.57 19.72
CA ALA A 381 -0.44 42.61 20.33
C ALA A 381 0.16 44.03 20.24
N ASP A 382 1.37 44.20 19.70
CA ASP A 382 2.10 45.49 19.70
C ASP A 382 2.21 46.11 18.28
N LYS A 383 1.22 45.84 17.42
CA LYS A 383 1.18 46.32 16.02
C LYS A 383 -0.12 47.00 15.59
N ASP A 384 -0.99 47.36 16.53
CA ASP A 384 -2.16 48.20 16.26
C ASP A 384 -2.04 49.59 16.92
#